data_AF-E2BZJ3-F1
#
_entry.id   AF-E2BZJ3-F1
#
_cell.length_a   1.000
_cell.length_b   1.000
_cell.length_c   1.000
_cell.angle_alpha   90.00
_cell.angle_beta   90.00
_cell.angle_gamma   90.00
#
_symmetry.space_group_name_H-M   'P 1'
#
loop_
_entity.id
_entity.type
_entity.pdbx_description
1 polymer ?
#
loop_
_entity_poly.entity_id
_entity_poly.type
_entity_poly.pdbx_seq_one_letter_code
_entity_poly.pdbx_strand_id
1 'polypeptide(L)' 'RRLTQGASNNLLKELALEDPTAYRKVLRLTCEKFEEFLKKVHPLVQKKDSLM' A
#
# COMPACT_ATOMS: atom_id res chain seq x y z
N ARG A 1 12.32 -10.07 -16.21
CA ARG A 1 12.17 -8.61 -16.52
C ARG A 1 11.67 -7.79 -15.32
N ARG A 2 10.54 -8.13 -14.66
CA ARG A 2 10.03 -7.36 -13.50
C ARG A 2 10.77 -7.60 -12.16
N LEU A 3 11.17 -8.85 -11.89
CA LEU A 3 11.88 -9.22 -10.64
C LEU A 3 13.29 -8.61 -10.52
N THR A 4 13.92 -8.28 -11.64
CA THR A 4 15.33 -7.83 -11.70
C THR A 4 15.50 -6.32 -11.66
N GLN A 5 14.40 -5.54 -11.68
CA GLN A 5 14.44 -4.07 -11.78
C GLN A 5 13.83 -3.35 -10.57
N GLY A 6 13.44 -4.05 -9.50
CA GLY A 6 12.80 -3.44 -8.34
C GLY A 6 11.40 -2.83 -8.62
N ALA A 7 10.91 -2.90 -9.85
CA ALA A 7 9.62 -2.37 -10.28
C ALA A 7 8.42 -3.09 -9.65
N SER A 8 8.62 -4.25 -9.04
CA SER A 8 7.59 -4.94 -8.24
C SER A 8 7.16 -4.14 -7.01
N ASN A 9 8.01 -3.28 -6.47
CA ASN A 9 7.70 -2.53 -5.25
C ASN A 9 6.64 -1.45 -5.45
N ASN A 10 6.46 -0.97 -6.69
CA ASN A 10 5.47 0.06 -7.02
C ASN A 10 4.20 -0.51 -7.64
N LEU A 11 4.19 -1.75 -8.10
CA LEU A 11 3.03 -2.39 -8.72
C LEU A 11 1.77 -2.30 -7.83
N LEU A 12 1.93 -2.55 -6.54
CA LEU A 12 0.82 -2.47 -5.58
C LEU A 12 0.37 -1.02 -5.35
N LYS A 13 1.28 -0.04 -5.41
CA LYS A 13 0.96 1.39 -5.27
C LYS A 13 0.21 1.92 -6.50
N GLU A 14 0.67 1.53 -7.69
CA GLU A 14 0.04 1.87 -8.97
C GLU A 14 -1.36 1.24 -9.04
N LEU A 15 -1.48 -0.04 -8.70
CA LEU A 15 -2.76 -0.74 -8.67
C LEU A 15 -3.75 -0.12 -7.68
N ALA A 16 -3.29 0.36 -6.52
CA ALA A 16 -4.14 1.04 -5.55
C ALA A 16 -4.77 2.33 -6.09
N LEU A 17 -4.08 3.02 -7.01
CA LEU A 17 -4.55 4.26 -7.64
C LEU A 17 -5.42 4.00 -8.87
N GLU A 18 -5.03 3.02 -9.70
CA GLU A 18 -5.72 2.72 -10.96
C GLU A 18 -6.98 1.86 -10.76
N ASP A 19 -6.92 0.85 -9.89
CA ASP A 19 -8.06 -0.04 -9.59
C ASP A 19 -8.05 -0.46 -8.11
N PRO A 20 -8.68 0.34 -7.23
CA PRO A 20 -8.80 0.04 -5.81
C PRO A 20 -9.50 -1.29 -5.53
N THR A 21 -10.36 -1.77 -6.43
CA THR A 21 -11.11 -3.02 -6.27
C THR A 21 -10.20 -4.21 -6.52
N ALA A 22 -9.44 -4.21 -7.62
CA ALA A 22 -8.42 -5.22 -7.88
C ALA A 22 -7.33 -5.22 -6.82
N TYR A 23 -6.89 -4.05 -6.37
CA TYR A 23 -5.91 -3.92 -5.28
C TYR A 23 -6.38 -4.63 -3.99
N ARG A 24 -7.62 -4.39 -3.56
CA ARG A 24 -8.21 -5.07 -2.40
C ARG A 24 -8.31 -6.59 -2.61
N LYS A 25 -8.66 -7.04 -3.82
CA LYS A 25 -8.72 -8.47 -4.18
C LYS A 25 -7.34 -9.13 -4.14
N VAL A 26 -6.30 -8.46 -4.63
CA VAL A 26 -4.90 -8.94 -4.57
C VAL A 26 -4.45 -9.11 -3.12
N LEU A 27 -4.80 -8.16 -2.26
CA LEU A 27 -4.51 -8.25 -0.84
C LEU A 27 -5.39 -9.29 -0.11
N ARG A 28 -6.45 -9.79 -0.76
CA ARG A 28 -7.50 -10.65 -0.17
C ARG A 28 -8.08 -10.05 1.12
N LEU A 29 -8.10 -8.72 1.20
CA LEU A 29 -8.59 -7.99 2.36
C LEU A 29 -10.04 -7.58 2.11
N THR A 30 -10.88 -7.82 3.10
CA THR A 30 -12.14 -7.09 3.21
C THR A 30 -11.84 -5.62 3.49
N CYS A 31 -12.77 -4.71 3.16
CA CYS A 31 -12.61 -3.29 3.48
C CYS A 31 -12.31 -3.07 4.97
N GLU A 32 -12.98 -3.82 5.85
CA GLU A 32 -12.77 -3.77 7.30
C GLU A 32 -11.34 -4.12 7.70
N LYS A 33 -10.78 -5.22 7.17
CA LYS A 33 -9.39 -5.61 7.46
C LYS A 33 -8.40 -4.61 6.89
N PHE A 34 -8.68 -4.05 5.71
CA PHE A 34 -7.84 -3.01 5.12
C PHE A 34 -7.78 -1.77 6.01
N GLU A 35 -8.93 -1.26 6.47
CA GLU A 35 -8.99 -0.11 7.39
C GLU A 35 -8.31 -0.40 8.73
N GLU A 36 -8.45 -1.62 9.27
CA GLU A 36 -7.75 -2.03 10.48
C GLU A 36 -6.23 -2.02 10.28
N PHE A 37 -5.73 -2.56 9.17
CA PHE A 37 -4.31 -2.48 8.83
C PHE A 37 -3.85 -1.05 8.61
N LEU A 38 -4.64 -0.23 7.94
CA LEU A 38 -4.32 1.17 7.69
C LEU A 38 -4.16 1.92 9.02
N LYS A 39 -5.06 1.71 10.00
CA LYS A 39 -4.94 2.30 11.35
C LYS A 39 -3.67 1.88 12.08
N LYS A 40 -3.21 0.63 11.93
CA LYS A 40 -1.97 0.13 12.54
C LYS A 40 -0.71 0.69 11.86
N VAL A 41 -0.75 0.83 10.54
CA VAL A 41 0.39 1.28 9.74
C VAL A 41 0.50 2.81 9.73
N HIS A 42 -0.61 3.54 9.80
CA HIS A 42 -0.65 5.00 9.79
C HIS A 42 0.35 5.66 10.78
N PRO A 43 0.42 5.29 12.07
CA PRO A 43 1.38 5.89 13.01
C PRO A 43 2.85 5.54 12.69
N LEU A 44 3.12 4.49 11.93
CA LEU A 44 4.48 4.08 11.54
C LEU A 44 4.95 4.79 10.27
N VAL A 45 4.01 5.23 9.42
CA VAL A 45 4.27 5.85 8.12
C VAL A 45 3.99 7.36 8.15
N GLN A 46 3.58 7.91 9.30
CA GLN A 46 3.51 9.35 9.48
C GLN A 46 4.88 9.97 9.18
N LYS A 47 4.85 10.94 8.26
CA LYS A 47 6.01 11.76 7.92
C LYS A 47 6.46 12.41 9.23
N LYS A 48 7.60 11.98 9.76
CA LYS A 48 8.24 12.73 10.84
C LYS A 48 8.60 14.08 10.24
N ASP A 49 8.04 15.15 10.77
CA ASP A 49 8.59 16.48 10.56
C ASP A 49 10.01 16.43 11.12
N SER A 50 10.97 16.20 10.23
CA SER A 50 12.36 16.51 10.49
C SER A 50 12.43 18.03 10.54
N LEU A 51 12.13 18.59 11.72
CA LEU A 51 12.58 19.91 12.09
C LEU A 51 14.11 19.89 11.94
N MET A 52 14.59 20.47 10.86
CA MET A 52 15.88 21.14 10.82
C MET A 52 15.63 22.63 11.01
#